data_AF-A0A2D7GUJ4-F1
#
_entry.id   AF-A0A2D7GUJ4-F1
#
_cell.length_a   1.000
_cell.length_b   1.000
_cell.length_c   1.000
_cell.angle_alpha   90.00
_cell.angle_beta   90.00
_cell.angle_gamma   90.00
#
_symmetry.space_group_name_H-M   'P 1'
#
loop_
_entity.id
_entity.type
_entity.pdbx_description
1 polymer ?
#
loop_
_entity_poly.entity_id
_entity_poly.type
_entity_poly.pdbx_seq_one_letter_code
_entity_poly.pdbx_strand_id
1 'polypeptide(L)' 'MRPLTTNEYAKIEWGGAVTSKTVINWINSGKKLKNVSHVEITPTGRYFLFMKEDQHQSSVERLFKLMKSKAE' A
#
# COMPACT_ATOMS: atom_id res chain seq x y z
N MET A 1 3.75 -6.34 -9.30
CA MET A 1 3.03 -5.38 -8.42
C MET A 1 1.77 -4.88 -9.12
N ARG A 2 0.61 -4.84 -8.45
CA ARG A 2 -0.59 -4.17 -9.01
C ARG A 2 -0.67 -2.75 -8.44
N PRO A 3 -0.79 -1.71 -9.28
CA PRO A 3 -0.99 -0.35 -8.80
C PRO A 3 -2.37 -0.25 -8.14
N LEU A 4 -2.43 0.33 -6.95
CA LEU A 4 -3.69 0.54 -6.23
C LEU A 4 -4.24 1.92 -6.56
N THR A 5 -5.56 2.01 -6.69
CA THR A 5 -6.23 3.31 -6.71
C THR A 5 -6.22 3.93 -5.31
N THR A 6 -6.39 5.25 -5.23
CA THR A 6 -6.50 5.98 -3.95
C THR A 6 -7.63 5.44 -3.05
N ASN A 7 -8.70 4.95 -3.66
CA ASN A 7 -9.82 4.35 -2.95
C ASN A 7 -9.46 2.97 -2.38
N GLU A 8 -8.80 2.12 -3.16
CA GLU A 8 -8.32 0.81 -2.68
C GLU A 8 -7.27 0.97 -1.59
N TYR A 9 -6.31 1.88 -1.77
CA TYR A 9 -5.32 2.23 -0.75
C TYR A 9 -5.98 2.65 0.57
N ALA A 10 -6.98 3.53 0.50
CA ALA A 10 -7.66 4.01 1.69
C ALA A 10 -8.45 2.89 2.41
N LYS A 11 -9.00 1.94 1.66
CA LYS A 11 -9.66 0.75 2.25
C LYS A 11 -8.66 -0.18 2.92
N ILE A 12 -7.51 -0.43 2.29
CA ILE A 12 -6.49 -1.37 2.78
C ILE A 12 -5.79 -0.81 4.03
N GLU A 13 -5.30 0.43 3.98
CA GLU A 13 -4.48 0.99 5.05
C GLU A 13 -5.29 1.64 6.18
N TRP A 14 -6.48 2.16 5.84
CA TRP A 14 -7.29 2.97 6.76
C TRP A 14 -8.69 2.41 7.00
N GLY A 15 -9.02 1.22 6.47
CA GLY A 15 -10.32 0.58 6.68
C GLY A 15 -11.51 1.40 6.18
N GLY A 16 -11.29 2.36 5.27
CA GLY A 16 -12.32 3.30 4.80
C GLY A 16 -12.57 4.51 5.71
N ALA A 17 -11.79 4.70 6.78
CA ALA A 17 -11.83 5.91 7.60
C ALA A 17 -11.35 7.16 6.84
N VAL A 18 -10.52 6.94 5.82
CA VAL A 18 -9.97 7.99 4.96
C VAL A 18 -10.63 7.87 3.57
N THR A 19 -10.97 9.00 2.97
CA THR A 19 -11.52 9.02 1.60
C THR A 19 -10.41 9.16 0.56
N SER A 20 -10.69 8.76 -0.69
CA SER A 20 -9.79 8.98 -1.82
C SER A 20 -9.38 10.46 -1.97
N LYS A 21 -10.28 11.41 -1.68
CA LYS A 21 -9.98 12.86 -1.68
C LYS A 21 -8.91 13.23 -0.65
N THR A 22 -8.99 12.68 0.56
CA THR A 22 -8.00 12.93 1.60
C THR A 22 -6.63 12.39 1.20
N VAL A 23 -6.59 11.20 0.58
CA VAL A 23 -5.34 10.61 0.07
C VAL A 23 -4.74 11.48 -1.03
N ILE A 24 -5.57 11.99 -1.96
CA ILE A 24 -5.13 12.92 -3.00
C ILE A 24 -4.57 14.21 -2.39
N ASN A 25 -5.24 14.79 -1.39
CA ASN A 25 -4.75 15.97 -0.70
C ASN A 25 -3.39 15.73 -0.04
N TRP A 26 -3.15 14.54 0.54
CA TRP A 26 -1.85 14.18 1.09
C TRP A 26 -0.76 14.06 0.03
N ILE A 27 -1.07 13.46 -1.12
CA ILE A 27 -0.13 13.38 -2.26
C ILE A 27 0.25 14.79 -2.72
N ASN A 28 -0.76 15.65 -2.94
CA ASN A 28 -0.55 17.03 -3.38
C ASN A 28 0.19 17.88 -2.34
N SER A 29 0.04 17.56 -1.04
CA SER A 29 0.77 18.21 0.04
C SER A 29 2.20 17.67 0.20
N GLY A 30 2.65 16.73 -0.64
CA GLY A 30 3.95 16.08 -0.52
C GLY A 30 4.09 15.17 0.71
N LYS A 31 2.98 14.80 1.36
CA LYS A 31 3.00 13.97 2.55
C LYS A 31 3.34 12.53 2.16
N LYS A 32 4.29 11.92 2.87
CA LYS A 32 4.65 10.52 2.68
C LYS A 32 3.48 9.63 3.08
N LEU A 33 3.00 8.82 2.16
CA LEU A 33 1.96 7.84 2.40
C LEU A 33 2.56 6.57 3.02
N LYS A 34 1.86 6.02 4.02
CA LYS A 34 2.27 4.79 4.70
C LYS A 34 2.26 3.63 3.72
N ASN A 35 3.29 2.79 3.76
CA ASN A 35 3.44 1.61 2.91
C ASN A 35 3.49 1.88 1.40
N VAL A 36 3.56 3.13 0.95
CA VAL A 36 3.72 3.49 -0.47
C VAL A 36 5.20 3.71 -0.79
N SER A 37 5.66 3.09 -1.87
CA SER A 37 6.99 3.26 -2.44
C SER A 37 7.04 4.54 -3.28
N HIS A 38 6.15 4.65 -4.27
CA HIS A 38 6.00 5.82 -5.11
C HIS A 38 4.56 5.97 -5.62
N VAL A 39 4.24 7.17 -6.09
CA VAL A 39 2.95 7.53 -6.66
C VAL A 39 3.16 7.97 -8.10
N GLU A 40 2.42 7.39 -9.03
CA GLU A 40 2.37 7.86 -10.40
C GLU A 40 1.06 8.58 -10.67
N ILE A 41 1.15 9.66 -11.44
CA ILE A 41 0.01 10.45 -11.88
C ILE A 41 -0.08 10.30 -13.39
N THR A 42 -1.18 9.75 -13.88
CA THR A 42 -1.39 9.65 -15.33
C THR A 42 -1.71 11.02 -15.93
N PRO A 43 -1.50 11.22 -17.25
CA PRO A 43 -1.92 12.44 -17.95
C PRO A 43 -3.43 12.73 -17.81
N THR A 44 -4.23 11.69 -17.53
CA THR A 44 -5.67 11.78 -17.25
C THR A 44 -6.00 12.19 -15.81
N GLY A 45 -5.00 12.49 -14.99
CA GLY A 45 -5.17 12.94 -13.61
C GLY A 45 -5.52 11.81 -12.62
N ARG A 46 -5.28 10.55 -12.97
CA ARG A 46 -5.49 9.41 -12.05
C ARG A 46 -4.23 9.15 -11.25
N TYR A 47 -4.42 8.85 -9.97
CA TYR A 47 -3.34 8.55 -9.03
C TYR A 47 -3.24 7.05 -8.84
N PHE A 48 -2.05 6.51 -9.08
CA PHE A 48 -1.71 5.11 -8.85
C PHE A 48 -0.65 5.00 -7.77
N LEU A 49 -0.96 4.20 -6.74
CA LEU A 49 -0.12 4.00 -5.58
C LEU A 49 0.57 2.65 -5.67
N PHE A 50 1.90 2.67 -5.65
CA PHE A 50 2.71 1.47 -5.64
C PHE A 50 3.15 1.18 -4.21
N MET A 51 2.65 0.11 -3.62
CA MET A 51 3.04 -0.29 -2.27
C MET A 51 4.49 -0.78 -2.22
N LYS A 52 5.16 -0.61 -1.08
CA LYS A 52 6.46 -1.24 -0.83
C LYS A 52 6.27 -2.76 -0.76
N GLU A 53 7.14 -3.49 -1.45
CA GLU A 53 7.10 -4.95 -1.64
C GLU A 53 7.12 -5.76 -0.31
N ASP A 54 7.58 -5.15 0.79
CA ASP A 54 7.89 -5.82 2.06
C ASP A 54 6.71 -6.23 2.97
N GLN A 55 5.45 -5.99 2.59
CA GLN A 55 4.30 -6.38 3.43
C GLN A 55 3.35 -7.42 2.84
N HIS A 56 3.68 -8.00 1.67
CA HIS A 56 2.96 -9.16 1.16
C HIS A 56 3.66 -10.49 1.43
N GLN A 57 4.51 -10.59 2.47
CA GLN A 57 4.61 -11.88 3.14
C GLN A 57 3.31 -12.09 3.89
N SER A 58 2.42 -12.89 3.30
CA SER A 58 1.25 -13.41 3.98
C SER A 58 1.66 -13.86 5.38
N SER A 59 0.87 -13.53 6.41
CA SER A 59 1.13 -14.00 7.78
C SER A 59 1.40 -15.52 7.83
N VAL A 60 0.83 -16.24 6.87
CA VAL A 60 1.05 -17.67 6.60
C VAL A 60 2.48 -17.97 6.16
N GLU A 61 3.05 -17.23 5.20
CA GLU A 61 4.43 -17.43 4.73
C GLU A 61 5.44 -17.14 5.85
N ARG A 62 5.17 -16.11 6.67
CA ARG A 62 6.01 -15.80 7.84
C ARG A 62 5.94 -16.90 8.90
N LEU A 63 4.76 -17.49 9.13
CA LEU A 63 4.58 -18.63 10.03
C LEU A 63 5.31 -19.88 9.52
N PHE A 64 5.17 -20.20 8.22
CA PHE A 64 5.87 -21.32 7.59
C PHE A 64 7.39 -21.17 7.66
N LYS A 65 7.91 -19.96 7.44
CA LYS A 65 9.34 -19.69 7.55
C LYS A 65 9.86 -19.86 8.98
N LEU A 66 9.11 -19.40 9.99
CA LEU A 66 9.45 -19.60 11.40
C LEU A 66 9.38 -21.07 11.84
N MET A 67 8.42 -21.84 11.32
CA MET A 67 8.34 -23.29 11.58
C MET A 67 9.52 -24.03 10.94
N LYS A 68 9.91 -23.67 9.72
CA LYS A 68 11.03 -24.30 9.02
C LYS A 68 12.36 -24.03 9.71
N SER A 69 12.58 -22.82 10.23
CA SER A 69 13.78 -22.47 10.99
C SER A 69 13.85 -23.06 12.41
N LYS A 70 12.77 -23.69 12.91
CA LYS A 70 12.76 -24.42 14.18
C LYS A 70 12.99 -25.93 14.04
N ALA A 71 13.01 -26.43 12.81
CA ALA A 71 13.16 -27.86 12.51
C ALA A 71 14.59 -28.25 12.11
N GLU A 72 15.53 -27.30 12.15
CA GLU A 72 16.99 -27.52 12.08
C GLU A 72 17.63 -27.38 13.46
#